data_AF-A0A7K3Z7K0-F1
#
_entry.id   AF-A0A7K3Z7K0-F1
#
_cell.length_a   1.000
_cell.length_b   1.000
_cell.length_c   1.000
_cell.angle_alpha   90.00
_cell.angle_beta   90.00
_cell.angle_gamma   90.00
#
_symmetry.space_group_name_H-M   'P 1'
#
loop_
_entity.id
_entity.type
_entity.pdbx_description
1 polymer ?
#
loop_
_entity_poly.entity_id
_entity_poly.type
_entity_poly.pdbx_seq_one_letter_code
_entity_poly.pdbx_strand_id
1 'polypeptide(L)'
;MINSGVKQFILPYSAQQVSGNQAEAAAVFTYAEQSGNKNPGVLLKQTTETLTFVAKLGYPLWVYPQTPIKVIFDGLKSKSHTVSIMQPPSAAVFIDKLEFNQRPRERYISFLLEYGGYFQQSTKEASITVPGFIVDEEFKDEFDCYYKQAIELTTNENLIAPLFNQKDVALNLEKIENTNWQLREEKQKLVQCIEQLQKLVNQHLTELEYETAAVKEEIEAKIKAQQEFINPQIAKLDSEYRQKTKRIADKFNAEIERLEKQKIKNGKTIASNEGKIRTYEVKAKTQSKKGHRIYEKRWKQKLKNTQKTQSKLKKEQKNIQKEIERLSKQKDEALSAIKSELEAKI
;
A
#
# COMPACT_ATOMS: atom_id res chain seq x y z
N MET A 1 -16.98 -49.94 23.97
CA MET A 1 -17.67 -50.51 25.16
C MET A 1 -19.07 -49.92 25.21
N ILE A 2 -20.10 -50.73 24.97
CA ILE A 2 -21.49 -50.26 24.81
C ILE A 2 -22.17 -50.40 26.17
N ASN A 3 -22.44 -49.27 26.83
CA ASN A 3 -23.19 -49.26 28.09
C ASN A 3 -24.60 -49.81 27.87
N SER A 4 -24.96 -50.84 28.65
CA SER A 4 -26.29 -51.46 28.74
C SER A 4 -27.29 -50.59 29.52
N GLY A 5 -27.32 -49.27 29.27
CA GLY A 5 -28.00 -48.30 30.14
C GLY A 5 -28.99 -47.39 29.42
N VAL A 6 -29.73 -47.89 28.42
CA VAL A 6 -30.84 -47.11 27.85
C VAL A 6 -31.96 -47.06 28.88
N LYS A 7 -32.13 -45.92 29.52
CA LYS A 7 -33.24 -45.65 30.43
C LYS A 7 -34.47 -45.23 29.64
N GLN A 8 -35.62 -45.76 30.02
CA GLN A 8 -36.90 -45.44 29.40
C GLN A 8 -37.71 -44.55 30.35
N PHE A 9 -38.26 -43.48 29.79
CA PHE A 9 -39.07 -42.52 30.53
C PHE A 9 -40.37 -42.27 29.79
N ILE A 10 -41.45 -42.02 30.53
CA ILE A 10 -42.67 -41.42 29.99
C ILE A 10 -42.68 -39.94 30.30
N LEU A 11 -42.97 -39.15 29.27
CA LEU A 11 -43.20 -37.71 29.36
C LEU A 11 -44.70 -37.43 29.52
N PRO A 12 -45.12 -36.55 30.44
CA PRO A 12 -46.52 -36.18 30.58
C PRO A 12 -46.96 -35.33 29.37
N TYR A 13 -47.89 -35.86 28.57
CA TYR A 13 -48.48 -35.13 27.44
C TYR A 13 -49.70 -34.33 27.90
N SER A 14 -49.48 -33.30 28.72
CA SER A 14 -50.48 -32.28 29.00
C SER A 14 -49.81 -31.03 29.55
N ALA A 15 -50.38 -29.88 29.20
CA ALA A 15 -49.91 -28.54 29.56
C ALA A 15 -49.62 -28.41 31.06
N GLN A 16 -48.82 -27.39 31.41
CA GLN A 16 -48.64 -26.90 32.77
C GLN A 16 -49.99 -26.93 33.53
N GLN A 17 -50.17 -27.94 34.39
CA GLN A 17 -51.34 -28.10 35.28
C GLN A 17 -52.72 -28.28 34.63
N VAL A 18 -52.94 -29.32 33.81
CA VAL A 18 -54.32 -29.85 33.67
C VAL A 18 -54.49 -31.07 34.58
N SER A 19 -55.25 -30.87 35.66
CA SER A 19 -55.48 -31.86 36.70
C SER A 19 -56.45 -32.96 36.24
N GLY A 20 -55.92 -34.12 35.86
CA GLY A 20 -56.61 -35.41 35.91
C GLY A 20 -56.92 -36.07 34.56
N ASN A 21 -56.78 -37.40 34.53
CA ASN A 21 -56.98 -38.27 33.35
C ASN A 21 -58.33 -38.06 32.63
N GLN A 22 -59.37 -37.64 33.36
CA GLN A 22 -60.70 -37.38 32.79
C GLN A 22 -60.75 -36.09 31.96
N ALA A 23 -60.01 -35.05 32.35
CA ALA A 23 -59.94 -33.80 31.60
C ALA A 23 -59.13 -33.99 30.30
N GLU A 24 -58.03 -34.75 30.35
CA GLU A 24 -57.27 -35.16 29.16
C GLU A 24 -58.16 -35.99 28.21
N ALA A 25 -58.85 -37.01 28.73
CA ALA A 25 -59.73 -37.85 27.92
C ALA A 25 -60.90 -37.06 27.31
N ALA A 26 -61.50 -36.12 28.05
CA ALA A 26 -62.56 -35.25 27.54
C ALA A 26 -62.07 -34.30 26.44
N ALA A 27 -60.86 -33.76 26.58
CA ALA A 27 -60.25 -32.91 25.55
C ALA A 27 -59.95 -33.70 24.27
N VAL A 28 -59.37 -34.91 24.40
CA VAL A 28 -59.11 -35.81 23.26
C VAL A 28 -60.41 -36.23 22.58
N PHE A 29 -61.44 -36.58 23.37
CA PHE A 29 -62.77 -36.89 22.86
C PHE A 29 -63.35 -35.72 22.05
N THR A 30 -63.30 -34.50 22.62
CA THR A 30 -63.83 -33.30 21.97
C THR A 30 -63.10 -33.01 20.65
N TYR A 31 -61.78 -33.18 20.61
CA TYR A 31 -60.98 -33.00 19.40
C TYR A 31 -61.27 -34.06 18.34
N ALA A 32 -61.44 -35.32 18.73
CA ALA A 32 -61.83 -36.40 17.81
C ALA A 32 -63.20 -36.14 17.18
N GLU A 33 -64.19 -35.71 17.99
CA GLU A 33 -65.53 -35.34 17.52
C GLU A 33 -65.54 -34.09 16.62
N GLN A 34 -64.58 -33.18 16.80
CA GLN A 34 -64.43 -31.98 15.97
C GLN A 34 -63.71 -32.24 14.63
N SER A 35 -62.72 -33.15 14.63
CA SER A 35 -61.90 -33.48 13.46
C SER A 35 -62.54 -34.52 12.53
N GLY A 36 -63.54 -35.27 13.01
CA GLY A 36 -64.42 -36.05 12.16
C GLY A 36 -65.12 -35.14 11.15
N ASN A 37 -64.86 -35.35 9.85
CA ASN A 37 -65.43 -34.59 8.74
C ASN A 37 -66.96 -34.56 8.82
N LYS A 38 -67.52 -33.54 9.48
CA LYS A 38 -68.93 -33.18 9.34
C LYS A 38 -69.11 -32.47 8.01
N ASN A 39 -68.95 -33.20 6.91
CA ASN A 39 -69.38 -32.75 5.60
C ASN A 39 -70.89 -32.47 5.70
N PRO A 40 -71.36 -31.22 5.53
CA PRO A 40 -72.77 -30.90 5.70
C PRO A 40 -73.62 -31.29 4.47
N GLY A 41 -73.05 -32.07 3.53
CA GLY A 41 -73.65 -32.38 2.25
C GLY A 41 -73.61 -33.87 1.96
N VAL A 42 -74.79 -34.40 1.63
CA VAL A 42 -75.11 -35.72 1.08
C VAL A 42 -75.62 -36.75 2.10
N LEU A 43 -76.93 -36.99 1.98
CA LEU A 43 -77.80 -37.97 2.64
C LEU A 43 -77.42 -39.44 2.34
N LEU A 44 -76.19 -39.83 2.62
CA LEU A 44 -75.83 -41.23 2.81
C LEU A 44 -75.56 -41.44 4.29
N LYS A 45 -76.26 -42.41 4.90
CA LYS A 45 -76.04 -42.89 6.28
C LYS A 45 -74.55 -42.97 6.56
N GLN A 46 -73.98 -41.95 7.17
CA GLN A 46 -72.69 -42.06 7.82
C GLN A 46 -72.90 -43.06 8.94
N THR A 47 -72.18 -44.18 8.88
CA THR A 47 -72.09 -45.09 10.02
C THR A 47 -71.65 -44.27 11.21
N THR A 48 -72.43 -44.28 12.29
CA THR A 48 -72.06 -43.64 13.55
C THR A 48 -70.71 -44.21 13.98
N GLU A 49 -69.64 -43.42 13.84
CA GLU A 49 -68.34 -43.80 14.37
C GLU A 49 -68.42 -43.68 15.89
N THR A 50 -68.50 -44.81 16.58
CA THR A 50 -68.58 -44.85 18.04
C THR A 50 -67.16 -44.92 18.62
N LEU A 51 -66.68 -43.84 19.23
CA LEU A 51 -65.43 -43.89 19.98
C LEU A 51 -65.59 -44.85 21.16
N THR A 52 -64.93 -46.01 21.09
CA THR A 52 -65.18 -47.12 22.03
C THR A 52 -64.26 -47.05 23.26
N PHE A 53 -63.03 -46.56 23.11
CA PHE A 53 -62.11 -46.31 24.21
C PHE A 53 -61.06 -45.27 23.83
N VAL A 54 -60.44 -44.64 24.83
CA VAL A 54 -59.26 -43.80 24.67
C VAL A 54 -58.12 -44.49 25.42
N ALA A 55 -57.02 -44.77 24.72
CA ALA A 55 -55.82 -45.34 25.30
C ALA A 55 -54.68 -44.32 25.31
N LYS A 56 -53.91 -44.29 26.40
CA LYS A 56 -52.69 -43.48 26.52
C LYS A 56 -51.52 -44.36 26.09
N LEU A 57 -50.85 -43.95 25.01
CA LEU A 57 -49.67 -44.63 24.49
C LEU A 57 -48.45 -43.72 24.61
N GLY A 58 -47.31 -44.28 25.03
CA GLY A 58 -46.06 -43.56 25.06
C GLY A 58 -45.49 -43.39 23.65
N TYR A 59 -45.15 -42.15 23.30
CA TYR A 59 -44.50 -41.82 22.03
C TYR A 59 -42.99 -42.07 22.12
N PRO A 60 -42.36 -42.76 21.15
CA PRO A 60 -40.96 -43.10 21.25
C PRO A 60 -40.09 -41.92 20.83
N LEU A 61 -39.37 -41.34 21.79
CA LEU A 61 -38.32 -40.34 21.55
C LEU A 61 -36.97 -40.90 22.00
N TRP A 62 -35.93 -40.64 21.22
CA TRP A 62 -34.55 -40.92 21.59
C TRP A 62 -33.87 -39.62 21.96
N VAL A 63 -33.27 -39.59 23.16
CA VAL A 63 -32.55 -38.42 23.67
C VAL A 63 -31.10 -38.79 23.84
N TYR A 64 -30.20 -38.00 23.26
CA TYR A 64 -28.77 -38.19 23.39
C TYR A 64 -28.15 -37.09 24.27
N PRO A 65 -27.70 -37.41 25.50
CA PRO A 65 -27.29 -36.41 26.49
C PRO A 65 -25.79 -36.04 26.43
N GLN A 66 -24.98 -36.63 25.55
CA GLN A 66 -23.50 -36.45 25.59
C GLN A 66 -23.00 -35.12 24.98
N THR A 67 -23.89 -34.27 24.49
CA THR A 67 -23.55 -32.97 23.88
C THR A 67 -24.12 -31.82 24.73
N PRO A 68 -23.46 -30.64 24.77
CA PRO A 68 -24.03 -29.46 25.45
C PRO A 68 -25.38 -29.04 24.87
N ILE A 69 -25.69 -29.50 23.64
CA ILE A 69 -26.97 -29.37 22.96
C ILE A 69 -27.68 -30.71 23.06
N LYS A 70 -28.91 -30.74 23.57
CA LYS A 70 -29.72 -31.97 23.61
C LYS A 70 -30.15 -32.34 22.20
N VAL A 71 -29.72 -33.51 21.73
CA VAL A 71 -30.13 -34.04 20.43
C VAL A 71 -31.31 -34.98 20.66
N ILE A 72 -32.44 -34.67 20.02
CA ILE A 72 -33.68 -35.43 20.13
C ILE A 72 -34.02 -36.02 18.77
N PHE A 73 -34.31 -37.32 18.75
CA PHE A 73 -34.84 -38.01 17.59
C PHE A 73 -36.24 -38.53 17.84
N ASP A 74 -37.11 -38.25 16.89
CA ASP A 74 -38.41 -38.88 16.74
C ASP A 74 -38.23 -40.36 16.35
N GLY A 75 -38.58 -41.25 17.28
CA GLY A 75 -38.49 -42.70 17.10
C GLY A 75 -39.45 -43.27 16.06
N LEU A 76 -40.49 -42.53 15.63
CA LEU A 76 -41.38 -42.93 14.54
C LEU A 76 -40.99 -42.33 13.17
N LYS A 77 -39.90 -41.55 13.10
CA LYS A 77 -39.42 -40.97 11.84
C LYS A 77 -40.47 -40.10 11.11
N SER A 78 -41.47 -39.59 11.83
CA SER A 78 -42.46 -38.65 11.28
C SER A 78 -41.83 -37.29 10.97
N LYS A 79 -40.86 -36.88 11.80
CA LYS A 79 -40.03 -35.70 11.57
C LYS A 79 -38.71 -36.10 10.93
N SER A 80 -38.18 -35.23 10.08
CA SER A 80 -36.84 -35.33 9.50
C SER A 80 -36.33 -33.93 9.24
N HIS A 81 -35.03 -33.70 9.39
CA HIS A 81 -34.44 -32.42 9.10
C HIS A 81 -33.37 -32.55 8.03
N THR A 82 -33.38 -31.62 7.08
CA THR A 82 -32.36 -31.51 6.03
C THR A 82 -31.52 -30.29 6.30
N VAL A 83 -30.23 -30.51 6.56
CA VAL A 83 -29.24 -29.45 6.73
C VAL A 83 -28.62 -29.16 5.37
N SER A 84 -28.72 -27.91 4.92
CA SER A 84 -27.98 -27.42 3.76
C SER A 84 -26.55 -27.08 4.15
N ILE A 85 -25.60 -27.52 3.34
CA ILE A 85 -24.16 -27.39 3.54
C ILE A 85 -23.55 -26.79 2.29
N MET A 86 -22.96 -25.62 2.47
CA MET A 86 -22.20 -24.93 1.44
C MET A 86 -20.80 -25.56 1.33
N GLN A 87 -20.45 -26.07 0.15
CA GLN A 87 -19.15 -26.69 -0.15
C GLN A 87 -18.33 -25.79 -1.07
N PRO A 88 -17.47 -24.91 -0.52
CA PRO A 88 -16.59 -24.07 -1.33
C PRO A 88 -15.60 -24.92 -2.14
N PRO A 89 -14.92 -24.33 -3.14
CA PRO A 89 -13.78 -24.94 -3.80
C PRO A 89 -12.75 -25.43 -2.77
N SER A 90 -12.15 -26.61 -3.02
CA SER A 90 -11.28 -27.27 -2.04
C SER A 90 -10.04 -26.44 -1.70
N ALA A 91 -9.85 -26.18 -0.41
CA ALA A 91 -8.66 -25.52 0.12
C ALA A 91 -7.40 -26.37 -0.04
N ALA A 92 -7.51 -27.70 0.11
CA ALA A 92 -6.37 -28.62 -0.10
C ALA A 92 -5.81 -28.51 -1.52
N VAL A 93 -6.68 -28.52 -2.53
CA VAL A 93 -6.27 -28.37 -3.94
C VAL A 93 -5.59 -27.01 -4.17
N PHE A 94 -6.08 -25.94 -3.53
CA PHE A 94 -5.45 -24.63 -3.62
C PHE A 94 -4.04 -24.64 -3.02
N ILE A 95 -3.85 -25.23 -1.84
CA ILE A 95 -2.55 -25.36 -1.17
C ILE A 95 -1.57 -26.14 -2.05
N ASP A 96 -1.98 -27.30 -2.58
CA ASP A 96 -1.11 -28.11 -3.45
C ASP A 96 -0.65 -27.30 -4.68
N LYS A 97 -1.54 -26.50 -5.26
CA LYS A 97 -1.23 -25.63 -6.40
C LYS A 97 -0.35 -24.45 -5.99
N LEU A 98 -0.57 -23.86 -4.82
CA LEU A 98 0.26 -22.80 -4.27
C LEU A 98 1.69 -23.30 -4.04
N GLU A 99 1.86 -24.43 -3.38
CA GLU A 99 3.16 -25.04 -3.07
C GLU A 99 3.90 -25.43 -4.35
N PHE A 100 3.19 -25.96 -5.35
CA PHE A 100 3.78 -26.31 -6.64
C PHE A 100 4.27 -25.10 -7.44
N ASN A 101 3.61 -23.93 -7.28
CA ASN A 101 3.91 -22.71 -8.04
C ASN A 101 4.65 -21.64 -7.23
N GLN A 102 5.09 -21.95 -6.00
CA GLN A 102 5.73 -20.97 -5.12
C GLN A 102 7.03 -20.36 -5.67
N ARG A 103 7.75 -21.11 -6.53
CA ARG A 103 9.00 -20.69 -7.18
C ARG A 103 9.11 -21.22 -8.62
N PRO A 104 9.79 -20.50 -9.53
CA PRO A 104 10.37 -19.15 -9.35
C PRO A 104 9.30 -18.04 -9.27
N ARG A 105 9.69 -16.79 -9.00
CA ARG A 105 8.77 -15.66 -8.76
C ARG A 105 7.78 -15.45 -9.89
N GLU A 106 8.18 -15.63 -11.14
CA GLU A 106 7.33 -15.49 -12.34
C GLU A 106 6.19 -16.51 -12.32
N ARG A 107 6.48 -17.71 -11.82
CA ARG A 107 5.50 -18.79 -11.69
C ARG A 107 4.51 -18.50 -10.57
N TYR A 108 4.99 -17.93 -9.46
CA TYR A 108 4.14 -17.50 -8.36
C TYR A 108 3.18 -16.38 -8.79
N ILE A 109 3.68 -15.40 -9.53
CA ILE A 109 2.85 -14.32 -10.11
C ILE A 109 1.79 -14.89 -11.05
N SER A 110 2.18 -15.82 -11.94
CA SER A 110 1.25 -16.47 -12.85
C SER A 110 0.15 -17.23 -12.10
N PHE A 111 0.52 -17.93 -11.03
CA PHE A 111 -0.44 -18.59 -10.12
C PHE A 111 -1.40 -17.59 -9.49
N LEU A 112 -0.93 -16.45 -8.95
CA LEU A 112 -1.80 -15.45 -8.34
C LEU A 112 -2.81 -14.86 -9.35
N LEU A 113 -2.40 -14.68 -10.61
CA LEU A 113 -3.28 -14.20 -11.68
C LEU A 113 -4.34 -15.23 -12.06
N GLU A 114 -3.95 -16.50 -12.19
CA GLU A 114 -4.85 -17.60 -12.57
C GLU A 114 -5.81 -17.97 -11.43
N TYR A 115 -5.32 -18.03 -10.20
CA TYR A 115 -6.06 -18.51 -9.03
C TYR A 115 -6.65 -17.39 -8.15
N GLY A 116 -6.51 -16.11 -8.51
CA GLY A 116 -7.02 -14.98 -7.72
C GLY A 116 -8.54 -15.01 -7.47
N GLY A 117 -9.30 -15.60 -8.40
CA GLY A 117 -10.75 -15.81 -8.28
C GLY A 117 -11.16 -17.19 -7.77
N TYR A 118 -10.23 -18.04 -7.33
CA TYR A 118 -10.50 -19.45 -7.05
C TYR A 118 -11.64 -19.66 -6.03
N PHE A 119 -11.62 -18.95 -4.90
CA PHE A 119 -12.66 -19.04 -3.88
C PHE A 119 -13.89 -18.14 -4.13
N GLN A 120 -13.91 -17.37 -5.22
CA GLN A 120 -15.07 -16.57 -5.64
C GLN A 120 -16.04 -17.36 -6.52
N GLN A 121 -15.67 -18.59 -6.90
CA GLN A 121 -16.52 -19.48 -7.68
C GLN A 121 -17.78 -19.87 -6.90
N SER A 122 -18.86 -20.16 -7.61
CA SER A 122 -20.13 -20.56 -7.00
C SER A 122 -19.94 -21.78 -6.11
N THR A 123 -20.30 -21.63 -4.84
CA THR A 123 -20.31 -22.71 -3.87
C THR A 123 -21.33 -23.78 -4.27
N LYS A 124 -20.92 -25.05 -4.23
CA LYS A 124 -21.88 -26.15 -4.40
C LYS A 124 -22.71 -26.28 -3.14
N GLU A 125 -24.00 -26.50 -3.31
CA GLU A 125 -24.89 -26.83 -2.20
C GLU A 125 -25.00 -28.35 -2.10
N ALA A 126 -24.58 -28.88 -0.96
CA ALA A 126 -24.84 -30.25 -0.55
C ALA A 126 -25.90 -30.25 0.55
N SER A 127 -26.59 -31.36 0.74
CA SER A 127 -27.56 -31.48 1.83
C SER A 127 -27.44 -32.83 2.51
N ILE A 128 -27.49 -32.83 3.83
CA ILE A 128 -27.67 -34.05 4.60
C ILE A 128 -29.08 -34.08 5.17
N THR A 129 -29.85 -35.08 4.80
CA THR A 129 -31.09 -35.39 5.51
C THR A 129 -30.76 -36.32 6.68
N VAL A 130 -31.19 -35.93 7.87
CA VAL A 130 -31.09 -36.71 9.10
C VAL A 130 -32.51 -37.07 9.52
N PRO A 131 -32.95 -38.32 9.29
CA PRO A 131 -34.31 -38.68 9.61
C PRO A 131 -34.51 -38.85 11.12
N GLY A 132 -35.69 -38.49 11.59
CA GLY A 132 -36.03 -38.43 13.02
C GLY A 132 -35.49 -37.19 13.73
N PHE A 133 -34.51 -36.47 13.18
CA PHE A 133 -33.87 -35.38 13.90
C PHE A 133 -34.82 -34.19 14.13
N ILE A 134 -35.05 -33.85 15.40
CA ILE A 134 -35.90 -32.73 15.80
C ILE A 134 -35.03 -31.50 16.08
N VAL A 135 -35.17 -30.49 15.23
CA VAL A 135 -34.44 -29.20 15.37
C VAL A 135 -35.28 -28.07 15.92
N ASP A 136 -36.59 -28.27 16.01
CA ASP A 136 -37.57 -27.30 16.48
C ASP A 136 -37.20 -26.76 17.88
N GLU A 137 -36.85 -25.47 17.96
CA GLU A 137 -36.38 -24.84 19.19
C GLU A 137 -37.50 -24.68 20.22
N GLU A 138 -38.74 -24.41 19.77
CA GLU A 138 -39.92 -24.32 20.65
C GLU A 138 -40.16 -25.67 21.34
N PHE A 139 -40.10 -26.76 20.56
CA PHE A 139 -40.22 -28.11 21.11
C PHE A 139 -39.08 -28.46 22.08
N LYS A 140 -37.84 -28.03 21.80
CA LYS A 140 -36.69 -28.30 22.70
C LYS A 140 -36.86 -27.59 24.05
N ASP A 141 -37.35 -26.36 24.04
CA ASP A 141 -37.60 -25.59 25.27
C ASP A 141 -38.73 -26.22 26.11
N GLU A 142 -39.81 -26.66 25.44
CA GLU A 142 -40.90 -27.40 26.09
C GLU A 142 -40.46 -28.77 26.60
N PHE A 143 -39.62 -29.47 25.82
CA PHE A 143 -39.09 -30.79 26.16
C PHE A 143 -38.41 -30.80 27.53
N ASP A 144 -37.68 -29.73 27.87
CA ASP A 144 -37.01 -29.60 29.16
C ASP A 144 -37.98 -29.51 30.34
N CYS A 145 -39.16 -28.93 30.14
CA CYS A 145 -40.23 -28.92 31.14
C CYS A 145 -40.81 -30.32 31.35
N TYR A 146 -40.99 -31.08 30.26
CA TYR A 146 -41.50 -32.46 30.32
C TYR A 146 -40.48 -33.43 30.90
N TYR A 147 -39.21 -33.31 30.52
CA TYR A 147 -38.13 -34.18 30.99
C TYR A 147 -37.94 -34.10 32.50
N LYS A 148 -38.08 -32.92 33.11
CA LYS A 148 -38.02 -32.73 34.58
C LYS A 148 -39.15 -33.44 35.32
N GLN A 149 -40.28 -33.68 34.66
CA GLN A 149 -41.45 -34.35 35.22
C GLN A 149 -41.53 -35.82 34.80
N ALA A 150 -40.52 -36.31 34.08
CA ALA A 150 -40.51 -37.65 33.53
C ALA A 150 -40.36 -38.72 34.63
N ILE A 151 -41.06 -39.83 34.47
CA ILE A 151 -41.00 -40.97 35.39
C ILE A 151 -40.33 -42.14 34.66
N GLU A 152 -39.32 -42.74 35.30
CA GLU A 152 -38.62 -43.93 34.79
C GLU A 152 -39.57 -45.13 34.81
N LEU A 153 -39.67 -45.84 33.68
CA LEU A 153 -40.53 -47.01 33.57
C LEU A 153 -39.84 -48.28 34.03
N THR A 154 -40.59 -49.14 34.71
CA THR A 154 -40.17 -50.50 35.10
C THR A 154 -40.78 -51.60 34.22
N THR A 155 -41.86 -51.30 33.47
CA THR A 155 -42.52 -52.21 32.52
C THR A 155 -42.88 -51.48 31.21
N ASN A 156 -42.84 -52.19 30.07
CA ASN A 156 -43.03 -51.63 28.72
C ASN A 156 -44.50 -51.60 28.26
N GLU A 157 -45.44 -51.80 29.17
CA GLU A 157 -46.86 -51.92 28.86
C GLU A 157 -47.37 -50.54 28.42
N ASN A 158 -47.74 -50.39 27.15
CA ASN A 158 -48.29 -49.18 26.50
C ASN A 158 -47.30 -48.22 25.81
N LEU A 159 -46.14 -48.70 25.33
CA LEU A 159 -45.24 -47.92 24.45
C LEU A 159 -45.45 -48.28 22.97
N ILE A 160 -45.46 -47.27 22.09
CA ILE A 160 -45.39 -47.51 20.64
C ILE A 160 -43.97 -47.97 20.31
N ALA A 161 -43.84 -49.08 19.56
CA ALA A 161 -42.55 -49.58 19.13
C ALA A 161 -41.83 -48.55 18.23
N PRO A 162 -40.59 -48.16 18.57
CA PRO A 162 -39.85 -47.22 17.74
C PRO A 162 -39.48 -47.85 16.39
N LEU A 163 -39.63 -47.09 15.32
CA LEU A 163 -39.12 -47.44 13.98
C LEU A 163 -37.60 -47.25 13.90
N PHE A 164 -37.05 -46.31 14.68
CA PHE A 164 -35.61 -46.19 14.88
C PHE A 164 -35.15 -47.00 16.07
N ASN A 165 -34.22 -47.93 15.86
CA ASN A 165 -33.52 -48.56 16.96
C ASN A 165 -32.30 -47.72 17.39
N GLN A 166 -31.68 -48.09 18.51
CA GLN A 166 -30.51 -47.38 19.04
C GLN A 166 -29.34 -47.28 18.04
N LYS A 167 -29.15 -48.27 17.17
CA LYS A 167 -28.07 -48.26 16.16
C LYS A 167 -28.35 -47.20 15.08
N ASP A 168 -29.60 -47.05 14.66
CA ASP A 168 -29.97 -46.04 13.67
C ASP A 168 -29.73 -44.62 14.20
N VAL A 169 -30.04 -44.39 15.48
CA VAL A 169 -29.72 -43.12 16.18
C VAL A 169 -28.22 -42.89 16.22
N ALA A 170 -27.43 -43.90 16.57
CA ALA A 170 -25.98 -43.81 16.59
C ALA A 170 -25.38 -43.49 15.19
N LEU A 171 -25.88 -44.13 14.14
CA LEU A 171 -25.45 -43.86 12.75
C LEU A 171 -25.78 -42.43 12.31
N ASN A 172 -26.95 -41.92 12.69
CA ASN A 172 -27.34 -40.54 12.39
C ASN A 172 -26.48 -39.52 13.17
N LEU A 173 -26.16 -39.80 14.43
CA LEU A 173 -25.23 -38.99 15.22
C LEU A 173 -23.84 -38.97 14.58
N GLU A 174 -23.30 -40.13 14.23
CA GLU A 174 -22.01 -40.27 13.54
C GLU A 174 -22.00 -39.47 12.23
N LYS A 175 -23.09 -39.50 11.45
CA LYS A 175 -23.23 -38.70 10.23
C LYS A 175 -23.14 -37.19 10.50
N ILE A 176 -23.81 -36.68 11.54
CA ILE A 176 -23.75 -35.27 11.94
C ILE A 176 -22.33 -34.91 12.41
N GLU A 177 -21.74 -35.74 13.27
CA GLU A 177 -20.40 -35.53 13.81
C GLU A 177 -19.33 -35.51 12.73
N ASN A 178 -19.36 -36.49 11.81
CA ASN A 178 -18.45 -36.56 10.67
C ASN A 178 -18.59 -35.34 9.76
N THR A 179 -19.81 -34.88 9.52
CA THR A 179 -20.06 -33.67 8.72
C THR A 179 -19.47 -32.43 9.39
N ASN A 180 -19.71 -32.25 10.70
CA ASN A 180 -19.18 -31.14 11.47
C ASN A 180 -17.64 -31.19 11.54
N TRP A 181 -17.06 -32.39 11.63
CA TRP A 181 -15.60 -32.59 11.58
C TRP A 181 -15.02 -32.15 10.23
N GLN A 182 -15.61 -32.59 9.11
CA GLN A 182 -15.19 -32.19 7.76
C GLN A 182 -15.24 -30.67 7.57
N LEU A 183 -16.29 -30.01 8.05
CA LEU A 183 -16.42 -28.55 7.98
C LEU A 183 -15.35 -27.83 8.80
N ARG A 184 -14.98 -28.36 9.97
CA ARG A 184 -13.90 -27.82 10.81
C ARG A 184 -12.54 -28.02 10.16
N GLU A 185 -12.30 -29.17 9.56
CA GLU A 185 -11.07 -29.46 8.82
C GLU A 185 -10.92 -28.51 7.62
N GLU A 186 -11.98 -28.34 6.83
CA GLU A 186 -11.94 -27.42 5.67
C GLU A 186 -11.73 -25.97 6.12
N LYS A 187 -12.38 -25.53 7.21
CA LYS A 187 -12.13 -24.22 7.81
C LYS A 187 -10.66 -24.06 8.20
N GLN A 188 -10.04 -25.07 8.80
CA GLN A 188 -8.62 -25.02 9.16
C GLN A 188 -7.73 -24.92 7.93
N LYS A 189 -8.01 -25.67 6.87
CA LYS A 189 -7.27 -25.59 5.60
C LYS A 189 -7.40 -24.21 4.95
N LEU A 190 -8.58 -23.58 5.00
CA LEU A 190 -8.75 -22.21 4.51
C LEU A 190 -7.89 -21.20 5.28
N VAL A 191 -7.77 -21.36 6.61
CA VAL A 191 -6.85 -20.53 7.42
C VAL A 191 -5.41 -20.77 6.99
N GLN A 192 -5.00 -22.03 6.78
CA GLN A 192 -3.67 -22.38 6.28
C GLN A 192 -3.38 -21.76 4.91
N CYS A 193 -4.35 -21.74 3.98
CA CYS A 193 -4.20 -21.05 2.70
C CYS A 193 -3.80 -19.58 2.89
N ILE A 194 -4.49 -18.88 3.78
CA ILE A 194 -4.25 -17.45 4.04
C ILE A 194 -2.84 -17.26 4.63
N GLU A 195 -2.46 -18.06 5.61
CA GLU A 195 -1.14 -17.98 6.26
C GLU A 195 -0.01 -18.28 5.27
N GLN A 196 -0.15 -19.33 4.45
CA GLN A 196 0.85 -19.67 3.45
C GLN A 196 0.98 -18.59 2.37
N LEU A 197 -0.14 -18.06 1.87
CA LEU A 197 -0.13 -16.94 0.92
C LEU A 197 0.57 -15.72 1.50
N GLN A 198 0.21 -15.30 2.71
CA GLN A 198 0.85 -14.16 3.38
C GLN A 198 2.35 -14.36 3.56
N LYS A 199 2.77 -15.56 3.98
CA LYS A 199 4.17 -15.93 4.11
C LYS A 199 4.91 -15.81 2.78
N LEU A 200 4.37 -16.36 1.70
CA LEU A 200 5.00 -16.33 0.38
C LEU A 200 5.05 -14.92 -0.20
N VAL A 201 3.97 -14.13 -0.06
CA VAL A 201 3.96 -12.71 -0.46
C VAL A 201 5.08 -11.96 0.26
N ASN A 202 5.18 -12.09 1.57
CA ASN A 202 6.21 -11.41 2.35
C ASN A 202 7.62 -11.83 1.93
N GLN A 203 7.85 -13.12 1.68
CA GLN A 203 9.14 -13.62 1.19
C GLN A 203 9.51 -12.99 -0.16
N HIS A 204 8.60 -12.99 -1.14
CA HIS A 204 8.85 -12.40 -2.46
C HIS A 204 9.05 -10.87 -2.38
N LEU A 205 8.33 -10.18 -1.50
CA LEU A 205 8.52 -8.74 -1.28
C LEU A 205 9.91 -8.44 -0.70
N THR A 206 10.33 -9.19 0.32
CA THR A 206 11.68 -9.05 0.90
C THR A 206 12.78 -9.35 -0.12
N GLU A 207 12.62 -10.39 -0.95
CA GLU A 207 13.56 -10.69 -2.04
C GLU A 207 13.66 -9.51 -3.03
N LEU A 208 12.53 -8.90 -3.40
CA LEU A 208 12.51 -7.70 -4.28
C LEU A 208 13.16 -6.47 -3.64
N GLU A 209 12.99 -6.26 -2.34
CA GLU A 209 13.62 -5.16 -1.62
C GLU A 209 15.16 -5.30 -1.63
N TYR A 210 15.67 -6.51 -1.39
CA TYR A 210 17.10 -6.78 -1.49
C TYR A 210 17.65 -6.61 -2.91
N GLU A 211 16.95 -7.11 -3.93
CA GLU A 211 17.31 -6.90 -5.34
C GLU A 211 17.38 -5.41 -5.69
N THR A 212 16.38 -4.64 -5.26
CA THR A 212 16.31 -3.18 -5.49
C THR A 212 17.45 -2.44 -4.81
N ALA A 213 17.76 -2.80 -3.56
CA ALA A 213 18.88 -2.21 -2.82
C ALA A 213 20.23 -2.51 -3.50
N ALA A 214 20.46 -3.75 -3.92
CA ALA A 214 21.68 -4.15 -4.60
C ALA A 214 21.88 -3.39 -5.93
N VAL A 215 20.81 -3.26 -6.74
CA VAL A 215 20.86 -2.49 -7.99
C VAL A 215 21.17 -1.02 -7.72
N LYS A 216 20.57 -0.44 -6.67
CA LYS A 216 20.84 0.95 -6.27
C LYS A 216 22.30 1.14 -5.87
N GLU A 217 22.84 0.27 -5.02
CA GLU A 217 24.25 0.32 -4.60
C GLU A 217 25.20 0.18 -5.80
N GLU A 218 24.90 -0.71 -6.75
CA GLU A 218 25.70 -0.88 -7.97
C GLU A 218 25.71 0.41 -8.82
N ILE A 219 24.55 1.04 -9.00
CA ILE A 219 24.43 2.29 -9.76
C ILE A 219 25.17 3.43 -9.06
N GLU A 220 25.02 3.57 -7.74
CA GLU A 220 25.72 4.60 -6.96
C GLU A 220 27.23 4.41 -7.03
N ALA A 221 27.72 3.17 -6.95
CA ALA A 221 29.13 2.85 -7.11
C ALA A 221 29.66 3.23 -8.51
N LYS A 222 28.90 2.93 -9.58
CA LYS A 222 29.25 3.33 -10.96
C LYS A 222 29.28 4.85 -11.13
N ILE A 223 28.30 5.57 -10.59
CA ILE A 223 28.26 7.04 -10.62
C ILE A 223 29.49 7.60 -9.91
N LYS A 224 29.79 7.09 -8.71
CA LYS A 224 30.95 7.54 -7.93
C LYS A 224 32.27 7.30 -8.65
N ALA A 225 32.46 6.10 -9.22
CA ALA A 225 33.65 5.79 -10.00
C ALA A 225 33.82 6.73 -11.20
N GLN A 226 32.72 7.04 -11.91
CA GLN A 226 32.75 7.99 -13.01
C GLN A 226 33.06 9.41 -12.56
N GLN A 227 32.51 9.85 -11.42
CA GLN A 227 32.83 11.14 -10.81
C GLN A 227 34.30 11.23 -10.40
N GLU A 228 34.85 10.19 -9.79
CA GLU A 228 36.27 10.11 -9.40
C GLU A 228 37.19 10.17 -10.63
N PHE A 229 36.75 9.68 -11.79
CA PHE A 229 37.49 9.78 -13.04
C PHE A 229 37.38 11.16 -13.72
N ILE A 230 36.18 11.75 -13.76
CA ILE A 230 35.91 13.02 -14.46
C ILE A 230 36.33 14.24 -13.64
N ASN A 231 36.06 14.27 -12.33
CA ASN A 231 36.30 15.45 -11.50
C ASN A 231 37.76 15.95 -11.53
N PRO A 232 38.79 15.08 -11.48
CA PRO A 232 40.18 15.52 -11.64
C PRO A 232 40.47 16.14 -13.01
N GLN A 233 39.81 15.67 -14.08
CA GLN A 233 39.97 16.22 -15.42
C GLN A 233 39.36 17.63 -15.52
N ILE A 234 38.15 17.81 -14.96
CA ILE A 234 37.52 19.13 -14.83
C ILE A 234 38.43 20.07 -14.01
N ALA A 235 38.90 19.62 -12.84
CA ALA A 235 39.77 20.42 -11.98
C ALA A 235 41.09 20.82 -12.65
N LYS A 236 41.68 19.92 -13.46
CA LYS A 236 42.87 20.20 -14.25
C LYS A 236 42.59 21.24 -15.34
N LEU A 237 41.51 21.05 -16.11
CA LEU A 237 41.09 21.97 -17.16
C LEU A 237 40.84 23.37 -16.59
N ASP A 238 40.08 23.46 -15.50
CA ASP A 238 39.83 24.69 -14.77
C ASP A 238 41.13 25.39 -14.34
N SER A 239 42.10 24.63 -13.83
CA SER A 239 43.41 25.16 -13.42
C SER A 239 44.19 25.73 -14.60
N GLU A 240 44.22 25.01 -15.72
CA GLU A 240 44.89 25.46 -16.96
C GLU A 240 44.26 26.75 -17.49
N TYR A 241 42.92 26.83 -17.53
CA TYR A 241 42.21 28.03 -17.98
C TYR A 241 42.36 29.19 -17.00
N ARG A 242 42.39 28.97 -15.68
CA ARG A 242 42.74 30.00 -14.69
C ARG A 242 44.15 30.55 -14.95
N GLN A 243 45.12 29.69 -15.24
CA GLN A 243 46.48 30.13 -15.54
C GLN A 243 46.55 30.91 -16.86
N LYS A 244 45.84 30.47 -17.90
CA LYS A 244 45.72 31.17 -19.20
C LYS A 244 45.12 32.57 -19.01
N THR A 245 44.01 32.67 -18.28
CA THR A 245 43.36 33.93 -17.90
C THR A 245 44.31 34.87 -17.18
N LYS A 246 45.04 34.37 -16.17
CA LYS A 246 46.03 35.17 -15.43
C LYS A 246 47.14 35.69 -16.35
N ARG A 247 47.73 34.84 -17.20
CA ARG A 247 48.78 35.25 -18.14
C ARG A 247 48.32 36.34 -19.11
N ILE A 248 47.10 36.24 -19.64
CA ILE A 248 46.53 37.27 -20.52
C ILE A 248 46.29 38.57 -19.75
N ALA A 249 45.67 38.48 -18.57
CA ALA A 249 45.42 39.65 -17.73
C ALA A 249 46.72 40.38 -17.36
N ASP A 250 47.76 39.65 -16.92
CA ASP A 250 49.06 40.20 -16.55
C ASP A 250 49.74 40.89 -17.74
N LYS A 251 49.67 40.31 -18.94
CA LYS A 251 50.23 40.90 -20.17
C LYS A 251 49.58 42.24 -20.51
N PHE A 252 48.24 42.31 -20.49
CA PHE A 252 47.53 43.56 -20.77
C PHE A 252 47.76 44.59 -19.66
N ASN A 253 47.72 44.18 -18.40
CA ASN A 253 47.95 45.07 -17.26
C ASN A 253 49.35 45.69 -17.29
N ALA A 254 50.39 44.91 -17.62
CA ALA A 254 51.76 45.42 -17.71
C ALA A 254 51.92 46.50 -18.80
N GLU A 255 51.30 46.31 -19.97
CA GLU A 255 51.36 47.29 -21.06
C GLU A 255 50.54 48.56 -20.73
N ILE A 256 49.37 48.40 -20.11
CA ILE A 256 48.56 49.52 -19.61
C ILE A 256 49.35 50.32 -18.56
N GLU A 257 49.96 49.65 -17.58
CA GLU A 257 50.74 50.30 -16.52
C GLU A 257 51.94 51.07 -17.10
N ARG A 258 52.61 50.51 -18.12
CA ARG A 258 53.70 51.18 -18.84
C ARG A 258 53.21 52.48 -19.52
N LEU A 259 52.08 52.41 -20.22
CA LEU A 259 51.46 53.57 -20.87
C LEU A 259 50.99 54.62 -19.86
N GLU A 260 50.44 54.20 -18.72
CA GLU A 260 50.06 55.08 -17.62
C GLU A 260 51.27 55.81 -17.02
N LYS A 261 52.38 55.10 -16.76
CA LYS A 261 53.65 55.70 -16.31
C LYS A 261 54.14 56.74 -17.32
N GLN A 262 54.07 56.45 -18.61
CA GLN A 262 54.44 57.39 -19.66
C GLN A 262 53.49 58.61 -19.71
N LYS A 263 52.19 58.40 -19.56
CA LYS A 263 51.18 59.46 -19.49
C LYS A 263 51.43 60.39 -18.31
N ILE A 264 51.78 59.85 -17.14
CA ILE A 264 52.14 60.62 -15.93
C ILE A 264 53.41 61.45 -16.19
N LYS A 265 54.46 60.85 -16.78
CA LYS A 265 55.70 61.57 -17.11
C LYS A 265 55.46 62.71 -18.09
N ASN A 266 54.65 62.47 -19.13
CA ASN A 266 54.24 63.50 -20.08
C ASN A 266 53.43 64.60 -19.38
N GLY A 267 52.52 64.24 -18.46
CA GLY A 267 51.73 65.18 -17.67
C GLY A 267 52.58 66.11 -16.81
N LYS A 268 53.57 65.56 -16.07
CA LYS A 268 54.54 66.35 -15.29
C LYS A 268 55.31 67.34 -16.19
N THR A 269 55.71 66.88 -17.38
CA THR A 269 56.44 67.72 -18.35
C THR A 269 55.56 68.82 -18.93
N ILE A 270 54.29 68.53 -19.22
CA ILE A 270 53.30 69.50 -19.68
C ILE A 270 53.08 70.58 -18.61
N ALA A 271 52.86 70.19 -17.35
CA ALA A 271 52.68 71.13 -16.24
C ALA A 271 53.90 72.05 -16.04
N SER A 272 55.12 71.49 -16.13
CA SER A 272 56.36 72.28 -16.09
C SER A 272 56.45 73.28 -17.26
N ASN A 273 56.10 72.84 -18.47
CA ASN A 273 56.10 73.70 -19.66
C ASN A 273 55.04 74.80 -19.57
N GLU A 274 53.89 74.56 -18.94
CA GLU A 274 52.87 75.59 -18.66
C GLU A 274 53.41 76.70 -17.75
N GLY A 275 54.12 76.34 -16.68
CA GLY A 275 54.79 77.31 -15.81
C GLY A 275 55.87 78.11 -16.55
N LYS A 276 56.65 77.47 -17.43
CA LYS A 276 57.66 78.14 -18.27
C LYS A 276 57.03 79.09 -19.29
N ILE A 277 55.95 78.67 -19.95
CA ILE A 277 55.21 79.48 -20.93
C ILE A 277 54.66 80.75 -20.28
N ARG A 278 53.97 80.64 -19.14
CA ARG A 278 53.48 81.81 -18.37
C ARG A 278 54.63 82.77 -18.04
N THR A 279 55.76 82.22 -17.57
CA THR A 279 56.96 83.00 -17.25
C THR A 279 57.56 83.70 -18.48
N TYR A 280 57.65 83.00 -19.62
CA TYR A 280 58.19 83.53 -20.87
C TYR A 280 57.28 84.59 -21.49
N GLU A 281 55.96 84.45 -21.37
CA GLU A 281 54.98 85.46 -21.78
C GLU A 281 55.13 86.76 -20.97
N VAL A 282 55.23 86.66 -19.64
CA VAL A 282 55.47 87.82 -18.77
C VAL A 282 56.79 88.49 -19.13
N LYS A 283 57.90 87.73 -19.25
CA LYS A 283 59.22 88.27 -19.61
C LYS A 283 59.24 88.90 -21.00
N ALA A 284 58.58 88.31 -22.00
CA ALA A 284 58.46 88.89 -23.33
C ALA A 284 57.69 90.23 -23.30
N LYS A 285 56.56 90.29 -22.57
CA LYS A 285 55.78 91.53 -22.39
C LYS A 285 56.57 92.62 -21.66
N THR A 286 57.29 92.28 -20.59
CA THR A 286 58.12 93.23 -19.83
C THR A 286 59.27 93.78 -20.66
N GLN A 287 59.95 92.97 -21.47
CA GLN A 287 61.06 93.43 -22.32
C GLN A 287 60.58 94.26 -23.52
N SER A 288 59.39 93.96 -24.04
CA SER A 288 58.73 94.77 -25.07
C SER A 288 58.39 96.18 -24.55
N LYS A 289 57.85 96.29 -23.33
CA LYS A 289 57.60 97.57 -22.65
C LYS A 289 58.86 98.40 -22.38
N LYS A 290 60.03 97.75 -22.27
CA LYS A 290 61.34 98.40 -22.06
C LYS A 290 62.09 98.72 -23.36
N GLY A 291 61.51 98.46 -24.54
CA GLY A 291 62.13 98.75 -25.85
C GLY A 291 63.26 97.78 -26.27
N HIS A 292 63.54 96.73 -25.50
CA HIS A 292 64.65 95.80 -25.76
C HIS A 292 64.29 94.71 -26.79
N ARG A 293 64.29 95.07 -28.08
CA ARG A 293 63.88 94.20 -29.22
C ARG A 293 64.60 92.85 -29.30
N ILE A 294 65.90 92.79 -29.00
CA ILE A 294 66.69 91.54 -29.08
C ILE A 294 66.23 90.52 -28.01
N TYR A 295 66.04 90.99 -26.77
CA TYR A 295 65.61 90.15 -25.66
C TYR A 295 64.14 89.72 -25.81
N GLU A 296 63.28 90.61 -26.34
CA GLU A 296 61.90 90.27 -26.69
C GLU A 296 61.85 89.13 -27.72
N LYS A 297 62.62 89.21 -28.81
CA LYS A 297 62.68 88.18 -29.86
C LYS A 297 63.16 86.83 -29.30
N ARG A 298 64.14 86.84 -28.38
CA ARG A 298 64.65 85.63 -27.71
C ARG A 298 63.59 84.97 -26.81
N TRP A 299 62.83 85.75 -26.03
CA TRP A 299 61.75 85.21 -25.19
C TRP A 299 60.56 84.72 -26.04
N LYS A 300 60.20 85.43 -27.11
CA LYS A 300 59.20 84.96 -28.09
C LYS A 300 59.62 83.66 -28.78
N GLN A 301 60.89 83.48 -29.11
CA GLN A 301 61.40 82.23 -29.68
C GLN A 301 61.34 81.07 -28.66
N LYS A 302 61.78 81.28 -27.42
CA LYS A 302 61.65 80.28 -26.34
C LYS A 302 60.21 79.91 -26.05
N LEU A 303 59.30 80.90 -26.07
CA LEU A 303 57.86 80.71 -25.95
C LEU A 303 57.33 79.81 -27.07
N LYS A 304 57.61 80.15 -28.33
CA LYS A 304 57.16 79.39 -29.51
C LYS A 304 57.68 77.94 -29.49
N ASN A 305 58.95 77.74 -29.14
CA ASN A 305 59.56 76.41 -29.03
C ASN A 305 58.89 75.59 -27.91
N THR A 306 58.65 76.19 -26.74
CA THR A 306 58.02 75.51 -25.60
C THR A 306 56.54 75.19 -25.88
N GLN A 307 55.81 76.08 -26.55
CA GLN A 307 54.43 75.85 -27.02
C GLN A 307 54.35 74.71 -28.04
N LYS A 308 55.31 74.62 -28.98
CA LYS A 308 55.38 73.52 -29.95
C LYS A 308 55.59 72.16 -29.25
N THR A 309 56.54 72.11 -28.31
CA THR A 309 56.79 70.91 -27.49
C THR A 309 55.59 70.53 -26.63
N GLN A 310 54.92 71.50 -26.01
CA GLN A 310 53.71 71.26 -25.22
C GLN A 310 52.56 70.73 -26.07
N SER A 311 52.32 71.31 -27.25
CA SER A 311 51.30 70.83 -28.19
C SER A 311 51.56 69.37 -28.62
N LYS A 312 52.83 69.04 -28.91
CA LYS A 312 53.24 67.66 -29.23
C LYS A 312 52.97 66.69 -28.07
N LEU A 313 53.37 67.04 -26.85
CA LEU A 313 53.12 66.22 -25.66
C LEU A 313 51.64 66.05 -25.33
N LYS A 314 50.81 67.09 -25.54
CA LYS A 314 49.34 67.01 -25.39
C LYS A 314 48.72 66.07 -26.42
N LYS A 315 49.19 66.10 -27.67
CA LYS A 315 48.78 65.13 -28.71
C LYS A 315 49.21 63.71 -28.33
N GLU A 316 50.44 63.52 -27.87
CA GLU A 316 50.94 62.23 -27.39
C GLU A 316 50.13 61.69 -26.21
N GLN A 317 49.76 62.53 -25.23
CA GLN A 317 48.87 62.11 -24.13
C GLN A 317 47.50 61.64 -24.62
N LYS A 318 46.89 62.36 -25.58
CA LYS A 318 45.60 61.96 -26.16
C LYS A 318 45.71 60.61 -26.89
N ASN A 319 46.82 60.37 -27.57
CA ASN A 319 47.07 59.09 -28.24
C ASN A 319 47.31 57.95 -27.23
N ILE A 320 48.09 58.19 -26.18
CA ILE A 320 48.31 57.21 -25.09
C ILE A 320 46.97 56.86 -24.41
N GLN A 321 46.09 57.85 -24.17
CA GLN A 321 44.78 57.59 -23.57
C GLN A 321 43.91 56.68 -24.45
N LYS A 322 43.83 56.95 -25.76
CA LYS A 322 43.10 56.11 -26.71
C LYS A 322 43.66 54.69 -26.77
N GLU A 323 44.98 54.56 -26.65
CA GLU A 323 45.65 53.26 -26.66
C GLU A 323 45.36 52.45 -25.39
N ILE A 324 45.33 53.09 -24.22
CA ILE A 324 44.91 52.46 -22.97
C ILE A 324 43.47 51.95 -23.06
N GLU A 325 42.54 52.79 -23.56
CA GLU A 325 41.13 52.39 -23.76
C GLU A 325 41.00 51.21 -24.73
N ARG A 326 41.76 51.23 -25.83
CA ARG A 326 41.82 50.13 -26.80
C ARG A 326 42.32 48.84 -26.17
N LEU A 327 43.42 48.89 -25.42
CA LEU A 327 44.00 47.73 -24.74
C LEU A 327 43.08 47.18 -23.65
N SER A 328 42.36 48.05 -22.92
CA SER A 328 41.36 47.61 -21.94
C SER A 328 40.23 46.84 -22.61
N LYS A 329 39.69 47.35 -23.73
CA LYS A 329 38.64 46.65 -24.48
C LYS A 329 39.12 45.30 -25.02
N GLN A 330 40.33 45.26 -25.59
CA GLN A 330 40.95 44.02 -26.08
C GLN A 330 41.19 43.00 -24.96
N LYS A 331 41.54 43.46 -23.76
CA LYS A 331 41.66 42.60 -22.57
C LYS A 331 40.31 41.96 -22.25
N ASP A 332 39.24 42.74 -22.17
CA ASP A 332 37.92 42.22 -21.82
C ASP A 332 37.40 41.22 -22.87
N GLU A 333 37.58 41.54 -24.16
CA GLU A 333 37.25 40.63 -25.27
C GLU A 333 38.05 39.31 -25.17
N ALA A 334 39.36 39.37 -24.90
CA ALA A 334 40.21 38.19 -24.76
C ALA A 334 39.87 37.35 -23.53
N LEU A 335 39.53 37.97 -22.40
CA LEU A 335 39.10 37.27 -21.18
C LEU A 335 37.74 36.60 -21.38
N SER A 336 36.80 37.28 -22.06
CA SER A 336 35.51 36.69 -22.40
C SER A 336 35.65 35.51 -23.36
N ALA A 337 36.53 35.59 -24.36
CA ALA A 337 36.79 34.49 -25.28
C ALA A 337 37.33 33.24 -24.55
N ILE A 338 38.25 33.40 -23.60
CA ILE A 338 38.77 32.28 -22.78
C ILE A 338 37.65 31.65 -21.95
N LYS A 339 36.76 32.47 -21.36
CA LYS A 339 35.65 31.98 -20.56
C LYS A 339 34.69 31.13 -21.39
N SER A 340 34.30 31.62 -22.57
CA SER A 340 33.44 30.85 -23.49
C SER A 340 34.11 29.57 -24.00
N GLU A 341 35.43 29.59 -24.20
CA GLU A 341 36.20 28.40 -24.60
C GLU A 341 36.23 27.33 -23.49
N LEU A 342 36.24 27.73 -22.21
CA LEU A 342 36.13 26.81 -21.07
C LEU A 342 34.71 26.23 -20.98
N GLU A 343 33.68 27.06 -21.07
CA GLU A 343 32.27 26.64 -21.04
C GLU A 343 31.91 25.68 -22.18
N ALA A 344 32.60 25.75 -23.32
CA ALA A 344 32.40 24.82 -24.43
C ALA A 344 33.13 23.47 -24.26
N LYS A 345 34.07 23.36 -23.31
CA LYS A 345 34.87 22.15 -23.06
C LYS A 345 34.43 21.34 -21.85
N ILE A 346 33.66 21.94 -20.95
CA ILE A 346 32.97 21.29 -19.83
C ILE A 346 31.58 20.88 -20.34
#